data_AF-A0AAQ4EE64-F1
#
_entry.id   AF-A0AAQ4EE64-F1
#
_cell.length_a   1.000
_cell.length_b   1.000
_cell.length_c   1.000
_cell.angle_alpha   90.00
_cell.angle_beta   90.00
_cell.angle_gamma   90.00
#
_symmetry.space_group_name_H-M   'P 1'
#
loop_
_entity.id
_entity.type
_entity.pdbx_description
1 polymer ?
#
loop_
_entity_poly.entity_id
_entity_poly.type
_entity_poly.pdbx_seq_one_letter_code
_entity_poly.pdbx_strand_id
1 'polypeptide(L)'
;MLGIRKPEIIVAPDTLYIEALKTAALTIRPGIDVATLTEHLKSMVVYARELRYLDDYLYVGPVEERRVTIGDLEKNFSNIPLATLLNKELKTLNVSLGEDDIVELRPYTFYKRLSESLQNFDP
;
A
#
# COMPACT_ATOMS: atom_id res chain seq x y z
N MET A 1 -19.15 -29.24 -10.81
CA MET A 1 -18.20 -28.13 -10.65
C MET A 1 -18.99 -26.82 -10.54
N LEU A 2 -19.18 -26.30 -9.34
CA LEU A 2 -19.80 -24.99 -9.15
C LEU A 2 -18.69 -23.94 -9.29
N GLY A 3 -18.66 -23.24 -10.43
CA GLY A 3 -17.76 -22.12 -10.63
C GLY A 3 -18.12 -20.99 -9.68
N ILE A 4 -17.31 -20.79 -8.64
CA ILE A 4 -17.39 -19.61 -7.79
C ILE A 4 -17.10 -18.40 -8.70
N ARG A 5 -18.14 -17.63 -9.05
CA ARG A 5 -17.95 -16.34 -9.72
C ARG A 5 -17.16 -15.45 -8.77
N LYS A 6 -16.04 -14.86 -9.24
CA LYS A 6 -15.37 -13.78 -8.52
C LYS A 6 -16.43 -12.72 -8.19
N PRO A 7 -16.49 -12.21 -6.94
CA PRO A 7 -17.40 -11.13 -6.61
C PRO A 7 -17.10 -9.96 -7.56
N GLU A 8 -18.13 -9.44 -8.23
CA GLU A 8 -18.03 -8.17 -8.93
C GLU A 8 -17.82 -7.10 -7.88
N ILE A 9 -16.58 -6.62 -7.75
CA ILE A 9 -16.31 -5.45 -6.92
C ILE A 9 -16.88 -4.25 -7.66
N ILE A 10 -18.05 -3.79 -7.23
CA ILE A 10 -18.62 -2.52 -7.70
C ILE A 10 -17.72 -1.42 -7.15
N VAL A 11 -16.82 -0.92 -8.00
CA VAL A 11 -15.98 0.22 -7.67
C VAL A 11 -16.83 1.47 -7.87
N ALA A 12 -17.06 2.23 -6.80
CA ALA A 12 -17.73 3.52 -6.95
C ALA A 12 -16.89 4.42 -7.89
N PRO A 13 -17.53 5.22 -8.76
CA PRO A 13 -16.80 6.14 -9.63
C PRO A 13 -15.81 7.00 -8.83
N ASP A 14 -14.62 7.23 -9.38
CA ASP A 14 -13.58 8.09 -8.78
C ASP A 14 -14.14 9.43 -8.32
N THR A 15 -15.12 9.98 -9.06
CA THR A 15 -15.83 11.22 -8.71
C THR A 15 -16.51 11.17 -7.34
N LEU A 16 -17.13 10.06 -6.96
CA LEU A 16 -17.78 9.93 -5.65
C LEU A 16 -16.75 9.89 -4.50
N TYR A 17 -15.61 9.22 -4.72
CA TYR A 17 -14.50 9.22 -3.76
C TYR A 17 -13.91 10.61 -3.57
N ILE A 18 -13.69 11.35 -4.66
CA ILE A 18 -13.18 12.72 -4.62
C ILE A 18 -14.14 13.63 -3.87
N GLU A 19 -15.45 13.56 -4.12
CA GLU A 19 -16.43 14.40 -3.42
C GLU A 19 -16.48 14.11 -1.90
N ALA A 20 -16.40 12.84 -1.51
CA ALA A 20 -16.35 12.45 -0.11
C ALA A 20 -15.08 12.99 0.59
N LEU A 21 -13.91 12.81 -0.02
CA LEU A 21 -12.64 13.30 0.51
C LEU A 21 -12.60 14.84 0.57
N LYS A 22 -13.14 15.51 -0.45
CA LYS A 22 -13.25 16.97 -0.50
C LYS A 22 -14.14 17.49 0.63
N THR A 23 -15.27 16.84 0.88
CA THR A 23 -16.18 17.19 1.99
C THR A 23 -15.47 17.06 3.34
N ALA A 24 -14.74 15.95 3.56
CA ALA A 24 -13.97 15.75 4.78
C ALA A 24 -12.88 16.82 4.96
N ALA A 25 -12.10 17.11 3.91
CA ALA A 25 -11.04 18.11 3.94
C ALA A 25 -11.58 19.52 4.25
N LEU A 26 -12.69 19.93 3.61
CA LEU A 26 -13.32 21.22 3.87
C LEU A 26 -13.97 21.31 5.26
N THR A 27 -14.42 20.18 5.82
CA THR A 27 -14.90 20.13 7.21
C THR A 27 -13.77 20.41 8.20
N ILE A 28 -12.58 19.84 7.96
CA ILE A 28 -11.39 20.06 8.79
C ILE A 28 -10.83 21.48 8.60
N ARG A 29 -10.81 21.98 7.35
CA ARG A 29 -10.28 23.30 7.02
C ARG A 29 -11.10 23.96 5.91
N PRO A 30 -12.12 24.77 6.26
CA PRO A 30 -13.04 25.36 5.28
C PRO A 30 -12.40 26.35 4.27
N GLY A 31 -11.24 26.91 4.61
CA GLY A 31 -10.54 27.92 3.79
C GLY A 31 -9.52 27.36 2.79
N ILE A 32 -9.50 26.05 2.53
CA ILE A 32 -8.62 25.46 1.51
C ILE A 32 -9.11 25.88 0.11
N ASP A 33 -8.16 26.21 -0.78
CA ASP A 33 -8.47 26.43 -2.20
C ASP A 33 -9.03 25.15 -2.84
N VAL A 34 -10.29 25.22 -3.27
CA VAL A 34 -11.05 24.06 -3.76
C VAL A 34 -10.43 23.49 -5.05
N ALA A 35 -9.87 24.35 -5.90
CA ALA A 35 -9.25 23.91 -7.15
C ALA A 35 -7.99 23.07 -6.87
N THR A 36 -7.08 23.61 -6.07
CA THR A 36 -5.85 22.91 -5.65
C THR A 36 -6.17 21.62 -4.91
N LEU A 37 -7.15 21.64 -3.98
CA LEU A 37 -7.62 20.45 -3.28
C LEU A 37 -8.15 19.38 -4.25
N THR A 38 -8.94 19.78 -5.24
CA THR A 38 -9.51 18.84 -6.21
C THR A 38 -8.43 18.15 -7.04
N GLU A 39 -7.40 18.90 -7.48
CA GLU A 39 -6.27 18.31 -8.21
C GLU A 39 -5.45 17.34 -7.34
N HIS A 40 -5.21 17.68 -6.07
CA HIS A 40 -4.54 16.76 -5.14
C HIS A 40 -5.35 15.48 -4.92
N LEU A 41 -6.67 15.61 -4.74
CA LEU A 41 -7.54 14.45 -4.53
C LEU A 41 -7.62 13.54 -5.77
N LYS A 42 -7.58 14.09 -6.98
CA LYS A 42 -7.47 13.28 -8.21
C LYS A 42 -6.18 12.45 -8.20
N SER A 43 -5.04 13.07 -7.91
CA SER A 43 -3.76 12.35 -7.82
C SER A 43 -3.79 11.27 -6.74
N MET A 44 -4.39 11.55 -5.58
CA MET A 44 -4.56 10.54 -4.51
C MET A 44 -5.43 9.35 -4.95
N VAL A 45 -6.51 9.59 -5.70
CA VAL A 45 -7.37 8.50 -6.19
C VAL A 45 -6.65 7.67 -7.25
N VAL A 46 -5.87 8.29 -8.14
CA VAL A 46 -5.01 7.56 -9.09
C VAL A 46 -4.01 6.68 -8.33
N TYR A 47 -3.32 7.24 -7.33
CA TYR A 47 -2.39 6.49 -6.49
C TYR A 47 -3.07 5.31 -5.77
N ALA A 48 -4.24 5.54 -5.16
CA ALA A 48 -4.99 4.48 -4.49
C ALA A 48 -5.40 3.35 -5.45
N ARG A 49 -5.71 3.68 -6.71
CA ARG A 49 -6.00 2.68 -7.75
C ARG A 49 -4.75 1.89 -8.13
N GLU A 50 -3.61 2.55 -8.30
CA GLU A 50 -2.36 1.85 -8.59
C GLU A 50 -1.99 0.87 -7.49
N LEU A 51 -2.09 1.28 -6.22
CA LEU A 51 -1.89 0.39 -5.08
C LEU A 51 -2.86 -0.79 -5.10
N ARG A 52 -4.12 -0.56 -5.44
CA ARG A 52 -5.11 -1.64 -5.55
C ARG A 52 -4.77 -2.63 -6.68
N TYR A 53 -4.22 -2.17 -7.81
CA TYR A 53 -3.78 -3.07 -8.88
C TYR A 53 -2.56 -3.93 -8.50
N LEU A 54 -1.77 -3.51 -7.51
CA LEU A 54 -0.72 -4.36 -6.93
C LEU A 54 -1.32 -5.60 -6.26
N ASP A 55 -2.50 -5.44 -5.64
CA ASP A 55 -3.23 -6.47 -4.90
C ASP A 55 -4.18 -7.29 -5.80
N ASP A 56 -4.87 -6.66 -6.76
CA ASP A 56 -5.88 -7.29 -7.63
C ASP A 56 -5.31 -8.34 -8.61
N TYR A 57 -3.98 -8.45 -8.72
CA TYR A 57 -3.32 -9.70 -9.13
C TYR A 57 -3.31 -10.71 -7.99
N LEU A 58 -4.48 -10.99 -7.40
CA LEU A 58 -4.75 -12.16 -6.58
C LEU A 58 -4.55 -13.39 -7.47
N TYR A 59 -3.29 -13.81 -7.46
CA TYR A 59 -2.68 -14.92 -8.14
C TYR A 59 -3.53 -16.17 -7.92
N VAL A 60 -4.08 -16.76 -8.98
CA VAL A 60 -4.77 -18.06 -8.93
C VAL A 60 -3.76 -19.22 -8.94
N GLY A 61 -2.56 -18.97 -8.40
CA GLY A 61 -1.41 -19.87 -8.43
C GLY A 61 -0.79 -20.04 -7.04
N PRO A 62 0.26 -20.85 -6.89
CA PRO A 62 0.94 -21.03 -5.61
C PRO A 62 1.45 -19.68 -5.10
N VAL A 63 1.19 -19.38 -3.82
CA VAL A 63 1.73 -18.20 -3.15
C VAL A 63 3.25 -18.33 -3.12
N GLU A 64 3.96 -17.37 -3.70
CA GLU A 64 5.42 -17.33 -3.59
C GLU A 64 5.81 -16.88 -2.19
N GLU A 65 6.22 -17.84 -1.37
CA GLU A 65 6.70 -17.62 -0.01
C GLU A 65 8.22 -17.53 -0.04
N ARG A 66 8.77 -16.46 0.52
CA ARG A 66 10.22 -16.29 0.61
C ARG A 66 10.63 -15.87 2.01
N ARG A 67 11.54 -16.64 2.60
CA ARG A 67 12.23 -16.25 3.83
C ARG A 67 13.46 -15.42 3.48
N VAL A 68 13.58 -14.26 4.11
CA VAL A 68 14.67 -13.31 3.91
C VAL A 68 15.06 -12.71 5.26
N THR A 69 16.29 -12.22 5.37
CA THR A 69 16.70 -11.46 6.55
C THR A 69 16.15 -10.03 6.48
N ILE A 70 16.01 -9.37 7.63
CA ILE A 70 15.68 -7.93 7.69
C ILE A 70 16.74 -7.11 6.94
N GLY A 71 18.03 -7.45 7.07
CA GLY A 71 19.11 -6.77 6.35
C GLY A 71 19.00 -6.90 4.83
N ASP A 72 18.61 -8.07 4.32
CA ASP A 72 18.37 -8.26 2.88
C ASP A 72 17.13 -7.51 2.39
N LEU A 73 16.10 -7.42 3.23
CA LEU A 73 14.91 -6.60 2.93
C LEU A 73 15.26 -5.13 2.75
N GLU A 74 15.96 -4.55 3.71
CA GLU A 74 16.38 -3.13 3.67
C GLU A 74 17.23 -2.82 2.44
N LYS A 75 18.09 -3.75 2.01
CA LYS A 75 18.90 -3.59 0.79
C LYS A 75 18.06 -3.61 -0.49
N ASN A 76 17.04 -4.48 -0.55
CA ASN A 76 16.24 -4.69 -1.75
C ASN A 76 15.03 -3.75 -1.85
N PHE A 77 14.58 -3.19 -0.73
CA PHE A 77 13.38 -2.34 -0.60
C PHE A 77 13.70 -1.03 0.12
N SER A 78 14.76 -0.34 -0.32
CA SER A 78 15.36 0.81 0.36
C SER A 78 14.47 2.06 0.48
N ASN A 79 13.36 2.10 -0.24
CA ASN A 79 12.37 3.16 -0.16
C ASN A 79 11.35 2.99 0.97
N ILE A 80 11.34 1.83 1.66
CA ILE A 80 10.51 1.59 2.83
C ILE A 80 11.44 1.24 4.01
N PRO A 81 11.47 2.03 5.09
CA PRO A 81 12.30 1.72 6.26
C PRO A 81 11.64 0.62 7.12
N LEU A 82 11.52 -0.59 6.55
CA LEU A 82 10.79 -1.74 7.11
C LEU A 82 11.28 -2.12 8.51
N ALA A 83 12.59 -2.19 8.73
CA ALA A 83 13.20 -2.51 10.01
C ALA A 83 12.80 -1.50 11.08
N THR A 84 12.74 -0.21 10.73
CA THR A 84 12.32 0.86 11.64
C THR A 84 10.83 0.75 11.96
N LEU A 85 10.00 0.51 10.93
CA LEU A 85 8.56 0.34 11.10
C LEU A 85 8.23 -0.89 11.94
N LEU A 86 8.83 -2.05 11.64
CA LEU A 86 8.62 -3.29 12.38
C LEU A 86 9.10 -3.18 13.83
N ASN A 87 10.29 -2.61 14.06
CA ASN A 87 10.78 -2.39 15.43
C ASN A 87 9.87 -1.43 16.21
N LYS A 88 9.30 -0.39 15.57
CA LYS A 88 8.36 0.51 16.22
C LYS A 88 7.10 -0.23 16.68
N GLU A 89 6.51 -1.07 15.82
CA GLU A 89 5.31 -1.83 16.16
C GLU A 89 5.59 -2.90 17.22
N LEU A 90 6.68 -3.66 17.05
CA LEU A 90 7.08 -4.76 17.93
C LEU A 90 7.64 -4.31 19.28
N LYS A 91 8.06 -3.06 19.39
CA LYS A 91 8.46 -2.46 20.67
C LYS A 91 7.35 -2.52 21.71
N THR A 92 6.08 -2.46 21.29
CA THR A 92 4.93 -2.62 22.19
C THR A 92 4.88 -3.99 22.87
N LEU A 93 5.53 -4.99 22.28
CA LEU A 93 5.65 -6.35 22.77
C LEU A 93 7.02 -6.65 23.39
N ASN A 94 7.88 -5.63 23.58
CA ASN A 94 9.29 -5.79 24.00
C ASN A 94 10.12 -6.71 23.10
N VAL A 95 9.78 -6.77 21.81
CA VAL A 95 10.56 -7.49 20.79
C VAL A 95 11.40 -6.47 20.01
N SER A 96 12.67 -6.78 19.82
CA SER A 96 13.60 -6.01 19.00
C SER A 96 14.09 -6.91 17.87
N LEU A 97 13.99 -6.44 16.63
CA LEU A 97 14.52 -7.11 15.45
C LEU A 97 15.89 -6.52 15.09
N GLY A 98 16.86 -7.40 14.85
CA GLY A 98 18.16 -7.11 14.23
C GLY A 98 18.19 -7.45 12.74
N GLU A 99 19.30 -7.17 12.08
CA GLU A 99 19.47 -7.40 10.65
C GLU A 99 19.42 -8.88 10.25
N ASP A 100 19.89 -9.77 11.14
CA ASP A 100 19.95 -11.21 10.90
C ASP A 100 18.60 -11.92 11.15
N ASP A 101 17.62 -11.23 11.71
CA ASP A 101 16.30 -11.82 11.95
C ASP A 101 15.60 -12.14 10.64
N ILE A 102 14.95 -13.30 10.60
CA ILE A 102 14.28 -13.81 9.41
C ILE A 102 12.81 -13.43 9.45
N VAL A 103 12.33 -12.90 8.33
CA VAL A 103 10.91 -12.71 8.09
C VAL A 103 10.46 -13.45 6.83
N GLU A 104 9.17 -13.69 6.77
CA GLU A 104 8.54 -14.40 5.67
C GLU A 104 7.64 -13.48 4.86
N LEU A 105 7.94 -13.37 3.57
CA LEU A 105 7.20 -12.53 2.63
C LEU A 105 6.19 -13.38 1.87
N ARG A 106 4.93 -12.96 1.89
CA ARG A 106 3.84 -13.58 1.15
C ARG A 106 2.88 -12.52 0.56
N PRO A 107 2.76 -12.42 -0.78
CA PRO A 107 3.64 -12.94 -1.81
C PRO A 107 4.88 -12.03 -2.00
N TYR A 108 6.07 -12.60 -2.21
CA TYR A 108 7.30 -11.83 -2.48
C TYR A 108 7.14 -10.79 -3.62
N THR A 109 6.42 -11.17 -4.68
CA THR A 109 6.15 -10.32 -5.84
C THR A 109 5.36 -9.05 -5.53
N PHE A 110 4.51 -9.06 -4.50
CA PHE A 110 3.79 -7.86 -4.08
C PHE A 110 4.77 -6.80 -3.59
N TYR A 111 5.69 -7.16 -2.69
CA TYR A 111 6.67 -6.23 -2.12
C TYR A 111 7.59 -5.64 -3.19
N LYS A 112 7.97 -6.44 -4.19
CA LYS A 112 8.72 -5.95 -5.36
C LYS A 112 7.94 -4.89 -6.13
N ARG A 113 6.70 -5.17 -6.50
CA ARG A 113 5.88 -4.20 -7.26
C ARG A 113 5.53 -2.96 -6.45
N LEU A 114 5.32 -3.12 -5.14
CA LEU A 114 5.11 -1.99 -4.24
C LEU A 114 6.34 -1.09 -4.21
N SER A 115 7.53 -1.67 -4.05
CA SER A 115 8.78 -0.92 -4.09
C SER A 115 8.99 -0.21 -5.42
N GLU A 116 8.69 -0.84 -6.56
CA GLU A 116 8.76 -0.22 -7.89
C GLU A 116 7.72 0.91 -8.06
N SER A 117 6.50 0.70 -7.59
CA SER A 117 5.41 1.70 -7.66
C SER A 117 5.77 2.94 -6.85
N LEU A 118 6.24 2.77 -5.60
CA LEU A 118 6.61 3.86 -4.70
C LEU A 118 7.76 4.74 -5.22
N GLN A 119 8.61 4.27 -6.14
CA GLN A 119 9.64 5.11 -6.76
C GLN A 119 9.07 6.19 -7.69
N ASN A 120 7.81 6.04 -8.13
CA ASN A 120 7.16 6.98 -9.04
C ASN A 120 6.33 8.04 -8.30
N PHE A 121 6.32 8.02 -6.96
CA PHE A 121 5.54 8.94 -6.15
C PHE A 121 6.44 9.76 -5.25
N ASP A 122 6.20 11.08 -5.23
CA ASP A 122 6.86 11.97 -4.27
C ASP A 122 6.34 11.69 -2.84
N PRO A 123 7.21 11.68 -1.82
CA PRO A 123 6.85 11.44 -0.41
C PRO A 123 5.87 12.46 0.20
#